data_AF-A0AB73ADI5-F1
#
_entry.id   AF-A0AB73ADI5-F1
#
_cell.length_a   1.000
_cell.length_b   1.000
_cell.length_c   1.000
_cell.angle_alpha   90.00
_cell.angle_beta   90.00
_cell.angle_gamma   90.00
#
_symmetry.space_group_name_H-M   'P 1'
#
loop_
_entity.id
_entity.type
_entity.pdbx_description
1 polymer ?
#
loop_
_entity_poly.entity_id
_entity_poly.type
_entity_poly.pdbx_seq_one_letter_code
_entity_poly.pdbx_strand_id
1 'polypeptide(L)'
;MSCQVRKLNDFANNWHQTYPKLIKNLLKMPNLLTFMDFPPAIRGSLYSTNFIENFNKHLKRNINHKEQFPTEDSLDRFLVSQFNVYNEKSMKRIHRGFKGLQDTLESSFI
;
A
#
# COMPACT_ATOMS: atom_id res chain seq x y z
N MET A 1 -17.74 -11.75 -4.65
CA MET A 1 -17.89 -10.51 -5.43
C MET A 1 -19.19 -9.76 -5.10
N SER A 2 -20.37 -10.37 -5.24
CA SER A 2 -21.67 -9.68 -5.08
C SER A 2 -21.92 -9.07 -3.68
N CYS A 3 -21.55 -9.77 -2.60
CA CYS A 3 -21.72 -9.28 -1.22
C CYS A 3 -20.83 -8.07 -0.91
N GLN A 4 -19.63 -8.00 -1.48
CA GLN A 4 -18.67 -6.92 -1.26
C GLN A 4 -19.11 -5.63 -1.94
N VAL A 5 -19.56 -5.72 -3.19
CA VAL A 5 -20.09 -4.57 -3.94
C VAL A 5 -21.34 -4.02 -3.25
N ARG A 6 -22.19 -4.90 -2.70
CA ARG A 6 -23.35 -4.46 -1.89
C ARG A 6 -22.93 -3.62 -0.69
N LYS A 7 -21.94 -4.08 0.08
CA LYS A 7 -21.42 -3.33 1.23
C LYS A 7 -20.82 -1.97 0.84
N LEU A 8 -20.15 -1.89 -0.32
CA LEU A 8 -19.63 -0.62 -0.84
C LEU A 8 -20.76 0.36 -1.20
N ASN A 9 -21.84 -0.14 -1.80
CA ASN A 9 -23.02 0.67 -2.13
C ASN A 9 -23.75 1.15 -0.86
N ASP A 10 -23.90 0.28 0.15
CA ASP A 10 -24.50 0.65 1.44
C ASP A 10 -23.68 1.75 2.12
N PHE A 11 -22.35 1.63 2.11
CA PHE A 11 -21.44 2.67 2.58
C PHE A 11 -21.61 3.99 1.80
N ALA A 12 -21.67 3.92 0.47
CA ALA A 12 -21.86 5.08 -0.38
C ALA A 12 -23.18 5.81 -0.07
N ASN A 13 -24.27 5.07 0.12
CA ASN A 13 -25.59 5.62 0.44
C ASN A 13 -25.58 6.38 1.78
N ASN A 14 -24.90 5.84 2.79
CA ASN A 14 -24.84 6.47 4.12
C ASN A 14 -24.01 7.77 4.14
N TRP A 15 -22.97 7.86 3.32
CA TRP A 15 -22.00 8.96 3.37
C TRP A 15 -22.05 9.93 2.18
N HIS A 16 -22.88 9.64 1.17
CA HIS A 16 -23.04 10.47 -0.02
C HIS A 16 -23.41 11.92 0.30
N GLN A 17 -24.27 12.14 1.30
CA GLN A 17 -24.72 13.50 1.66
C GLN A 17 -23.59 14.32 2.31
N THR A 18 -22.82 13.70 3.21
CA THR A 18 -21.74 14.38 3.96
C THR A 18 -20.48 14.56 3.11
N TYR A 19 -20.14 13.58 2.27
CA TYR A 19 -18.91 13.55 1.47
C TYR A 19 -19.14 13.21 -0.01
N PRO A 20 -19.91 14.03 -0.75
CA PRO A 20 -20.35 13.70 -2.11
C PRO A 20 -19.18 13.50 -3.10
N LYS A 21 -18.14 14.33 -3.00
CA LYS A 21 -16.95 14.22 -3.86
C LYS A 21 -16.13 12.96 -3.58
N LEU A 22 -15.97 12.60 -2.30
CA LEU A 22 -15.23 11.41 -1.90
C LEU A 22 -15.93 10.16 -2.40
N ILE A 23 -17.23 10.05 -2.17
CA ILE A 23 -18.03 8.90 -2.61
C ILE A 23 -18.02 8.79 -4.14
N LYS A 24 -18.17 9.90 -4.86
CA LYS A 24 -18.07 9.91 -6.33
C LYS A 24 -16.71 9.39 -6.83
N ASN A 25 -15.62 9.82 -6.22
CA ASN A 25 -14.28 9.35 -6.59
C ASN A 25 -14.08 7.88 -6.24
N LEU A 26 -14.54 7.45 -5.06
CA LEU A 26 -14.43 6.08 -4.58
C LEU A 26 -15.15 5.10 -5.51
N LEU A 27 -16.38 5.41 -5.93
CA LEU A 27 -17.17 4.58 -6.85
C LEU A 27 -16.61 4.56 -8.28
N LYS A 28 -15.82 5.57 -8.67
CA LYS A 28 -15.17 5.63 -9.98
C LYS A 28 -13.89 4.77 -10.04
N MET A 29 -13.34 4.33 -8.90
CA MET A 29 -12.12 3.53 -8.89
C MET A 29 -12.41 2.10 -9.38
N PRO A 30 -11.91 1.69 -10.57
CA PRO A 30 -12.26 0.40 -11.17
C PRO A 30 -11.72 -0.79 -10.35
N ASN A 31 -10.58 -0.60 -9.68
CA ASN A 31 -9.82 -1.69 -9.05
C ASN A 31 -9.86 -1.66 -7.52
N LEU A 32 -10.83 -0.96 -6.92
CA LEU A 32 -10.89 -0.72 -5.48
C LEU A 32 -10.94 -2.03 -4.66
N LEU A 33 -11.63 -3.05 -5.17
CA LEU A 33 -11.86 -4.30 -4.45
C LEU A 33 -11.00 -5.47 -4.96
N THR A 34 -10.10 -5.25 -5.93
CA THR A 34 -9.27 -6.30 -6.55
C THR A 34 -8.42 -7.06 -5.53
N PHE A 35 -8.02 -6.39 -4.44
CA PHE A 35 -7.26 -7.04 -3.36
C PHE A 35 -8.03 -8.19 -2.68
N MET A 36 -9.37 -8.20 -2.79
CA MET A 36 -10.22 -9.25 -2.24
C MET A 36 -10.17 -10.54 -3.06
N ASP A 37 -9.70 -10.50 -4.30
CA ASP A 37 -9.56 -11.71 -5.13
C ASP A 37 -8.38 -12.58 -4.67
N PHE A 38 -7.44 -11.98 -3.93
CA PHE A 38 -6.33 -12.69 -3.32
C PHE A 38 -6.74 -13.55 -2.11
N PRO A 39 -5.94 -14.58 -1.75
CA PRO A 39 -6.19 -15.40 -0.58
C PRO A 39 -6.36 -14.59 0.71
N PRO A 40 -7.33 -14.93 1.60
CA PRO A 40 -7.57 -14.21 2.85
C PRO A 40 -6.32 -14.03 3.73
N ALA A 41 -5.39 -14.98 3.66
CA ALA A 41 -4.13 -14.94 4.39
C ALA A 41 -3.28 -13.69 4.07
N ILE A 42 -3.25 -13.24 2.81
CA ILE A 42 -2.42 -12.09 2.39
C ILE A 42 -3.18 -10.77 2.38
N ARG A 43 -4.51 -10.77 2.40
CA ARG A 43 -5.33 -9.54 2.37
C ARG A 43 -4.93 -8.57 3.47
N GLY A 44 -4.64 -9.08 4.68
CA GLY A 44 -4.15 -8.29 5.82
C GLY A 44 -2.93 -7.44 5.50
N SER A 45 -2.02 -7.97 4.68
CA SER A 45 -0.83 -7.25 4.24
C SER A 45 -1.11 -6.32 3.07
N LEU A 46 -2.08 -6.64 2.21
CA LEU A 46 -2.46 -5.81 1.06
C LEU A 46 -3.23 -4.54 1.44
N TYR A 47 -4.21 -4.63 2.35
CA TYR A 47 -5.00 -3.46 2.75
C TYR A 47 -4.33 -2.60 3.82
N SER A 48 -3.25 -3.08 4.43
CA SER A 48 -2.53 -2.33 5.46
C SER A 48 -1.60 -1.29 4.83
N THR A 49 -1.78 -0.02 5.20
CA THR A 49 -0.89 1.08 4.80
C THR A 49 0.36 1.19 5.67
N ASN A 50 0.46 0.39 6.75
CA ASN A 50 1.53 0.47 7.73
C ASN A 50 2.94 0.40 7.12
N PHE A 51 3.14 -0.40 6.06
CA PHE A 51 4.44 -0.54 5.42
C PHE A 51 4.89 0.77 4.75
N ILE A 52 4.03 1.32 3.91
CA ILE A 52 4.30 2.55 3.16
C ILE A 52 4.36 3.74 4.12
N GLU A 53 3.47 3.79 5.11
CA GLU A 53 3.47 4.86 6.12
C GLU A 53 4.71 4.84 7.00
N ASN A 54 5.11 3.68 7.52
CA ASN A 54 6.32 3.56 8.33
C ASN A 54 7.57 3.92 7.52
N PHE A 55 7.65 3.48 6.27
CA PHE A 55 8.72 3.85 5.35
C PHE A 55 8.75 5.37 5.10
N ASN A 56 7.62 5.96 4.71
CA ASN A 56 7.50 7.40 4.48
C ASN A 56 7.82 8.21 5.74
N LYS A 57 7.43 7.73 6.92
CA LYS A 57 7.77 8.36 8.20
C LYS A 57 9.27 8.33 8.46
N HIS A 58 9.94 7.21 8.19
CA HIS A 58 11.39 7.11 8.31
C HIS A 58 12.10 8.02 7.31
N LEU A 59 11.67 8.01 6.04
CA LEU A 59 12.23 8.83 4.98
C LEU A 59 12.10 10.33 5.29
N LYS A 60 10.90 10.78 5.67
CA LYS A 60 10.64 12.18 6.07
C LYS A 60 11.53 12.61 7.24
N ARG A 61 11.72 11.75 8.25
CA ARG A 61 12.63 12.05 9.37
C ARG A 61 14.06 12.25 8.88
N ASN A 62 14.57 11.36 8.04
CA ASN A 62 15.95 11.44 7.57
C ASN A 62 16.17 12.64 6.63
N ILE A 63 15.19 12.97 5.80
CA ILE A 63 15.20 14.17 4.95
C ILE A 63 15.17 15.43 5.82
N ASN A 64 14.32 15.50 6.85
CA ASN A 64 14.24 16.69 7.71
C ASN A 64 15.53 16.99 8.50
N HIS A 65 16.40 15.99 8.71
CA HIS A 65 17.74 16.22 9.28
C HIS A 65 18.72 16.84 8.27
N LYS A 66 18.37 16.86 6.98
CA LYS A 66 19.10 17.54 5.91
C LYS A 66 18.37 18.83 5.60
N GLU A 67 18.89 19.97 6.08
CA GLU A 67 18.27 21.28 5.87
C GLU A 67 18.20 21.65 4.39
N GLN A 68 19.22 21.29 3.60
CA GLN A 68 19.26 21.51 2.16
C GLN A 68 20.15 20.47 1.45
N PHE A 69 19.81 20.17 0.20
CA PHE A 69 20.66 19.42 -0.72
C PHE A 69 21.35 20.39 -1.71
N PRO A 70 22.67 20.27 -1.92
CA PRO A 70 23.40 21.17 -2.82
C PRO A 70 23.05 20.99 -4.30
N THR A 71 22.69 19.77 -4.73
CA THR A 71 22.29 19.44 -6.11
C THR A 71 21.21 18.36 -6.14
N GLU A 72 20.49 18.23 -7.26
CA GLU A 72 19.52 17.15 -7.47
C GLU A 72 20.19 15.76 -7.37
N ASP A 73 21.37 15.59 -7.97
CA ASP A 73 22.17 14.35 -7.85
C ASP A 73 22.47 13.96 -6.39
N SER A 74 22.67 14.95 -5.52
CA SER A 74 22.94 14.69 -4.11
C SER A 74 21.69 14.19 -3.36
N LEU A 75 20.50 14.66 -3.76
CA LEU A 75 19.22 14.16 -3.27
C LEU A 75 19.00 12.71 -3.73
N ASP A 76 19.22 12.43 -5.02
CA ASP A 76 19.04 11.09 -5.57
C ASP A 76 19.96 10.06 -4.90
N ARG A 77 21.25 10.39 -4.76
CA ARG A 77 22.21 9.53 -4.04
C ARG A 77 21.77 9.28 -2.60
N PHE A 78 21.24 10.31 -1.93
CA PHE A 78 20.72 10.17 -0.58
C PHE A 78 19.51 9.23 -0.54
N LEU A 79 18.53 9.40 -1.42
CA LEU A 79 17.34 8.54 -1.51
C LEU A 79 17.72 7.09 -1.79
N VAL A 80 18.59 6.84 -2.77
CA VAL A 80 19.09 5.49 -3.09
C VAL A 80 19.77 4.85 -1.87
N SER A 81 20.58 5.61 -1.14
CA SER A 81 21.19 5.13 0.10
C SER A 81 20.14 4.71 1.13
N GLN A 82 19.08 5.51 1.33
CA GLN A 82 17.98 5.15 2.24
C GLN A 82 17.23 3.90 1.79
N PHE A 83 17.01 3.75 0.48
CA PHE A 83 16.31 2.61 -0.10
C PHE A 83 17.12 1.33 0.06
N ASN A 84 18.44 1.38 -0.16
CA ASN A 84 19.33 0.23 0.04
C ASN A 84 19.29 -0.25 1.50
N VAL A 85 19.40 0.66 2.47
CA VAL A 85 19.32 0.33 3.90
C VAL A 85 17.96 -0.29 4.26
N TYR A 86 16.87 0.22 3.69
CA TYR A 86 15.54 -0.36 3.90
C TYR A 86 15.44 -1.76 3.28
N ASN A 87 15.91 -1.95 2.05
CA ASN A 87 15.86 -3.21 1.32
C ASN A 87 16.68 -4.29 2.02
N GLU A 88 17.89 -4.00 2.50
CA GLU A 88 18.71 -4.95 3.26
C GLU A 88 18.00 -5.45 4.53
N LYS A 89 17.29 -4.56 5.22
CA LYS A 89 16.51 -4.92 6.43
C LYS A 89 15.24 -5.71 6.08
N SER A 90 14.61 -5.40 4.96
CA SER A 90 13.31 -5.95 4.56
C SER A 90 13.44 -7.28 3.81
N MET A 91 14.49 -7.50 3.02
CA MET A 91 14.71 -8.75 2.26
C MET A 91 14.75 -9.99 3.14
N LYS A 92 15.17 -9.85 4.40
CA LYS A 92 15.24 -10.97 5.35
C LYS A 92 13.88 -11.33 5.97
N ARG A 93 12.81 -10.59 5.65
CA ARG A 93 11.50 -10.72 6.30
C ARG A 93 10.47 -11.27 5.34
N ILE A 94 9.74 -12.29 5.78
CA ILE A 94 8.55 -12.78 5.07
C ILE A 94 7.33 -12.07 5.68
N HIS A 95 6.53 -11.43 4.84
CA HIS A 95 5.33 -10.74 5.28
C HIS A 95 4.26 -11.73 5.78
N ARG A 96 3.43 -11.25 6.70
CA ARG A 96 2.34 -12.05 7.27
C ARG A 96 1.46 -12.58 6.15
N GLY A 97 1.17 -13.88 6.22
CA GLY A 97 0.34 -14.55 5.22
C GLY A 97 1.04 -14.87 3.90
N PHE A 98 2.30 -14.45 3.67
CA PHE A 98 3.05 -14.87 2.48
C PHE A 98 3.87 -16.14 2.70
N LYS A 99 4.06 -16.55 3.95
CA LYS A 99 4.79 -17.77 4.29
C LYS A 99 4.03 -19.00 3.76
N GLY A 100 4.63 -19.73 2.82
CA GLY A 100 4.07 -20.97 2.27
C GLY A 100 2.91 -20.78 1.29
N LEU A 101 2.70 -19.56 0.77
CA LEU A 101 1.65 -19.24 -0.21
C LEU A 101 2.22 -18.92 -1.60
N GLN A 102 3.50 -19.21 -1.82
CA GLN A 102 4.19 -18.98 -3.09
C GLN A 102 3.54 -19.77 -4.22
N ASP A 103 3.37 -21.08 -4.07
CA ASP A 103 2.77 -21.94 -5.08
C ASP A 103 1.32 -21.54 -5.43
N THR A 104 0.54 -21.15 -4.42
CA THR A 104 -0.85 -20.73 -4.62
C THR A 104 -0.95 -19.39 -5.35
N LEU A 105 -0.05 -18.45 -5.04
CA LEU A 105 0.03 -17.18 -5.74
C LEU A 105 0.51 -17.38 -7.18
N GLU A 106 1.54 -18.20 -7.40
CA GLU A 106 2.05 -18.51 -8.75
C GLU A 106 0.95 -19.13 -9.63
N SER A 107 0.16 -20.06 -9.09
CA SER A 107 -0.98 -20.63 -9.81
C SER A 107 -2.11 -19.65 -10.13
N SER A 108 -2.17 -18.49 -9.46
CA SER A 108 -3.20 -17.46 -9.71
C SER A 108 -2.84 -16.52 -10.87
N PHE A 109 -1.61 -16.58 -11.38
CA PHE A 109 -1.10 -15.71 -12.45
C PHE A 109 -0.79 -16.47 -13.76
N ILE A 110 -1.09 -17.77 -13.80
CA ILE A 110 -1.01 -18.64 -14.98
C ILE A 110 -2.43 -18.77 -15.56
#